data_AF-V5GNM6-F1
#
_entry.id   AF-V5GNM6-F1
#
_cell.length_a   1.000
_cell.length_b   1.000
_cell.length_c   1.000
_cell.angle_alpha   90.00
_cell.angle_beta   90.00
_cell.angle_gamma   90.00
#
_symmetry.space_group_name_H-M   'P 1'
#
loop_
_entity.id
_entity.type
_entity.pdbx_description
1 polymer ?
#
loop_
_entity_poly.entity_id
_entity_poly.type
_entity_poly.pdbx_seq_one_letter_code
_entity_poly.pdbx_strand_id
1 'polypeptide(L)'
;MLSLRALCNLFSQPGGEALALRERTRVLAATQRRAAAGNANKNTQIALATLALNYAVALRRAGPSNDEDGKEAAVQLLTMVTAAAPELTDGEAQFRLLAAAGTVCFGEDGAAEESRDLARALDVSAVAEKWAAVDMPSKVGRCARELMAVLR
;
A
#
# COMPACT_ATOMS: atom_id res chain seq x y z
N MET A 1 -14.39 2.75 -10.48
CA MET A 1 -14.65 2.80 -9.02
C MET A 1 -15.24 1.49 -8.51
N LEU A 2 -16.42 1.05 -8.98
CA LEU A 2 -17.07 -0.17 -8.47
C LEU A 2 -16.21 -1.44 -8.60
N SER A 3 -15.48 -1.61 -9.70
CA SER A 3 -14.55 -2.75 -9.87
C SER A 3 -13.47 -2.78 -8.78
N LEU A 4 -12.92 -1.62 -8.38
CA LEU A 4 -11.94 -1.56 -7.28
C LEU A 4 -12.58 -1.97 -5.95
N ARG A 5 -13.82 -1.57 -5.69
CA ARG A 5 -14.54 -1.99 -4.48
C ARG A 5 -14.84 -3.49 -4.48
N ALA A 6 -15.21 -4.06 -5.62
CA ALA A 6 -15.37 -5.51 -5.76
C ALA A 6 -14.05 -6.24 -5.46
N LEU A 7 -12.92 -5.74 -5.98
CA LEU A 7 -11.59 -6.28 -5.67
C LEU A 7 -11.23 -6.13 -4.18
N CYS A 8 -11.53 -4.99 -3.55
CA CYS A 8 -11.33 -4.81 -2.11
C CYS A 8 -12.12 -5.86 -1.30
N ASN A 9 -13.36 -6.12 -1.69
CA ASN A 9 -14.25 -7.04 -0.99
C ASN A 9 -13.85 -8.51 -1.15
N LEU A 10 -13.00 -8.87 -2.13
CA LEU A 10 -12.46 -10.23 -2.23
C LEU A 10 -11.76 -10.66 -0.94
N PHE A 11 -11.04 -9.74 -0.29
CA PHE A 11 -10.29 -9.98 0.94
C PHE A 11 -11.18 -10.21 2.18
N SER A 12 -12.51 -10.07 2.05
CA SER A 12 -13.44 -10.37 3.15
C SER A 12 -13.73 -11.86 3.30
N GLN A 13 -13.29 -12.69 2.36
CA GLN A 13 -13.53 -14.14 2.36
C GLN A 13 -12.23 -14.88 2.01
N PRO A 14 -11.90 -16.02 2.65
CA PRO A 14 -10.65 -16.74 2.41
C PRO A 14 -10.41 -17.09 0.92
N GLY A 15 -11.44 -17.57 0.21
CA GLY A 15 -11.32 -17.90 -1.21
C GLY A 15 -11.10 -16.68 -2.12
N GLY A 16 -11.65 -15.53 -1.74
CA GLY A 16 -11.44 -14.27 -2.47
C GLY A 16 -10.05 -13.69 -2.22
N GLU A 17 -9.57 -13.72 -0.98
CA GLU A 17 -8.20 -13.34 -0.62
C GLU A 17 -7.18 -14.20 -1.38
N ALA A 18 -7.37 -15.52 -1.40
CA ALA A 18 -6.52 -16.44 -2.17
C ALA A 18 -6.51 -16.13 -3.67
N LEU A 19 -7.67 -15.81 -4.26
CA LEU A 19 -7.76 -15.39 -5.66
C LEU A 19 -7.02 -14.06 -5.90
N ALA A 20 -7.18 -13.09 -5.01
CA ALA A 20 -6.54 -11.79 -5.11
C ALA A 20 -5.01 -11.90 -5.01
N LEU A 21 -4.48 -12.75 -4.13
CA LEU A 21 -3.05 -13.05 -4.02
C LEU A 21 -2.53 -13.77 -5.26
N ARG A 22 -3.26 -14.77 -5.78
CA ARG A 22 -2.86 -15.48 -7.01
C ARG A 22 -2.78 -14.56 -8.23
N GLU A 23 -3.71 -13.61 -8.35
CA GLU A 23 -3.75 -12.64 -9.47
C GLU A 23 -3.05 -11.31 -9.13
N ARG A 24 -2.27 -11.24 -8.04
CA ARG A 24 -1.62 -10.02 -7.50
C ARG A 24 -0.97 -9.18 -8.59
N THR A 25 -0.08 -9.77 -9.38
CA THR A 25 0.67 -9.08 -10.44
C THR A 25 -0.26 -8.37 -11.42
N ARG A 26 -1.32 -9.04 -11.88
CA ARG A 26 -2.28 -8.47 -12.83
C ARG A 26 -3.12 -7.36 -12.21
N VAL A 27 -3.60 -7.58 -10.99
CA VAL A 27 -4.45 -6.63 -10.27
C VAL A 27 -3.67 -5.37 -9.92
N LEU A 28 -2.47 -5.49 -9.36
CA LEU A 28 -1.62 -4.35 -9.00
C LEU A 28 -1.18 -3.56 -10.24
N ALA A 29 -0.79 -4.22 -11.33
CA ALA A 29 -0.45 -3.54 -12.58
C ALA A 29 -1.65 -2.78 -13.20
N ALA A 30 -2.85 -3.36 -13.16
CA ALA A 30 -4.07 -2.65 -13.59
C ALA A 30 -4.39 -1.46 -12.67
N THR A 31 -4.16 -1.61 -11.37
CA THR A 31 -4.38 -0.57 -10.37
C THR A 31 -3.40 0.59 -10.51
N GLN A 32 -2.12 0.31 -10.78
CA GLN A 32 -1.09 1.31 -11.09
C GLN A 32 -1.43 2.09 -12.36
N ARG A 33 -1.82 1.41 -13.44
CA ARG A 33 -2.30 2.07 -14.67
C ARG A 33 -3.50 2.97 -14.39
N ARG A 34 -4.42 2.53 -13.53
CA ARG A 34 -5.54 3.38 -13.11
C ARG A 34 -5.06 4.60 -12.33
N ALA A 35 -4.13 4.46 -11.40
CA ALA A 35 -3.59 5.60 -10.67
C ALA A 35 -2.90 6.62 -11.60
N ALA A 36 -2.08 6.13 -12.54
CA ALA A 36 -1.37 6.96 -13.52
C ALA A 36 -2.29 7.72 -14.48
N ALA A 37 -3.48 7.19 -14.79
CA ALA A 37 -4.47 7.91 -15.60
C ALA A 37 -5.03 9.17 -14.93
N GLY A 38 -4.84 9.30 -13.62
CA GLY A 38 -5.28 10.44 -12.82
C GLY A 38 -6.80 10.63 -12.72
N ASN A 39 -7.21 11.82 -12.30
CA ASN A 39 -8.62 12.29 -12.22
C ASN A 39 -9.56 11.34 -11.44
N ALA A 40 -9.03 10.64 -10.45
CA ALA A 40 -9.78 9.85 -9.50
C ALA A 40 -10.56 10.75 -8.55
N ASN A 41 -11.89 10.60 -8.56
CA ASN A 41 -12.72 11.17 -7.50
C ASN A 41 -12.38 10.55 -6.14
N LYS A 42 -12.79 11.21 -5.05
CA LYS A 42 -12.59 10.76 -3.66
C LYS A 42 -12.88 9.26 -3.45
N ASN A 43 -14.00 8.78 -3.98
CA ASN A 43 -14.40 7.37 -3.81
C ASN A 43 -13.45 6.40 -4.51
N THR A 44 -12.88 6.79 -5.65
CA THR A 44 -11.89 6.00 -6.37
C THR A 44 -10.55 6.03 -5.66
N GLN A 45 -10.11 7.19 -5.18
CA GLN A 45 -8.90 7.33 -4.37
C GLN A 45 -8.93 6.42 -3.13
N ILE A 46 -10.03 6.46 -2.36
CA ILE A 46 -10.21 5.60 -1.19
C ILE A 46 -10.18 4.12 -1.59
N ALA A 47 -10.85 3.73 -2.68
CA ALA A 47 -10.85 2.34 -3.13
C ALA A 47 -9.46 1.86 -3.59
N LEU A 48 -8.67 2.70 -4.27
CA LEU A 48 -7.29 2.41 -4.65
C LEU A 48 -6.42 2.13 -3.41
N ALA A 49 -6.43 3.06 -2.45
CA ALA A 49 -5.65 2.94 -1.23
C ALA A 49 -6.11 1.76 -0.34
N THR A 50 -7.42 1.45 -0.34
CA THR A 50 -7.96 0.29 0.37
C THR A 50 -7.48 -1.01 -0.24
N LEU A 51 -7.42 -1.10 -1.57
CA LEU A 51 -6.92 -2.30 -2.24
C LEU A 51 -5.45 -2.56 -1.88
N ALA A 52 -4.62 -1.51 -1.88
CA ALA A 52 -3.22 -1.59 -1.44
C ALA A 52 -3.11 -2.08 0.02
N LEU A 53 -3.90 -1.50 0.93
CA LEU A 53 -3.91 -1.90 2.34
C LEU A 53 -4.34 -3.37 2.52
N ASN A 54 -5.35 -3.82 1.79
CA ASN A 54 -5.80 -5.21 1.86
C ASN A 54 -4.73 -6.20 1.39
N TYR A 55 -4.00 -5.87 0.31
CA TYR A 55 -2.84 -6.64 -0.10
C TYR A 55 -1.75 -6.67 0.98
N ALA A 56 -1.42 -5.52 1.57
CA ALA A 56 -0.44 -5.43 2.65
C ALA A 56 -0.79 -6.36 3.83
N VAL A 57 -2.05 -6.31 4.25
CA VAL A 57 -2.57 -7.15 5.34
C VAL A 57 -2.55 -8.63 4.97
N ALA A 58 -2.99 -8.99 3.76
CA ALA A 58 -3.01 -10.38 3.31
C ALA A 58 -1.60 -10.98 3.23
N LEU A 59 -0.63 -10.23 2.70
CA LEU A 59 0.77 -10.64 2.66
C LEU A 59 1.32 -10.83 4.07
N ARG A 60 1.04 -9.90 4.99
CA ARG A 60 1.51 -10.04 6.38
C ARG A 60 0.86 -11.22 7.10
N ARG A 61 -0.41 -11.52 6.81
CA ARG A 61 -1.15 -12.64 7.39
C ARG A 61 -0.67 -14.00 6.87
N ALA A 62 -0.26 -14.07 5.60
CA ALA A 62 0.34 -15.28 5.03
C ALA A 62 1.66 -15.67 5.73
N GLY A 63 2.24 -14.75 6.50
CA GLY A 63 3.49 -14.90 7.23
C GLY A 63 4.63 -14.18 6.51
N PRO A 64 5.63 -13.67 7.25
CA PRO A 64 6.81 -13.08 6.62
C PRO A 64 7.52 -14.14 5.77
N SER A 65 7.59 -13.91 4.46
CA SER A 65 8.35 -14.75 3.54
C SER A 65 9.53 -13.95 2.99
N ASN A 66 10.73 -14.49 3.17
CA ASN A 66 11.97 -13.93 2.65
C ASN A 66 12.39 -14.60 1.32
N ASP A 67 11.45 -15.30 0.69
CA ASP A 67 11.62 -15.93 -0.60
C ASP A 67 11.40 -14.92 -1.73
N GLU A 68 11.73 -15.34 -2.95
CA GLU A 68 11.65 -14.46 -4.12
C GLU A 68 10.22 -13.95 -4.39
N ASP A 69 9.18 -14.76 -4.12
CA ASP A 69 7.80 -14.29 -4.27
C ASP A 69 7.41 -13.25 -3.21
N GLY A 70 7.85 -13.43 -1.96
CA GLY A 70 7.65 -12.44 -0.88
C GLY A 70 8.27 -11.09 -1.22
N LYS A 71 9.51 -11.10 -1.71
CA LYS A 71 10.21 -9.90 -2.17
C LYS A 71 9.51 -9.25 -3.35
N GLU A 72 9.11 -10.04 -4.35
CA GLU A 72 8.35 -9.52 -5.48
C GLU A 72 7.02 -8.89 -5.04
N ALA A 73 6.31 -9.52 -4.09
CA ALA A 73 5.08 -8.99 -3.53
C ALA A 73 5.28 -7.62 -2.88
N ALA A 74 6.32 -7.48 -2.05
CA ALA A 74 6.68 -6.24 -1.40
C ALA A 74 7.03 -5.15 -2.43
N VAL A 75 7.86 -5.47 -3.43
CA VAL A 75 8.20 -4.54 -4.52
C VAL A 75 6.96 -4.06 -5.26
N GLN A 76 6.09 -4.97 -5.68
CA GLN A 76 4.88 -4.62 -6.44
C GLN A 76 3.96 -3.69 -5.64
N LEU A 77 3.79 -3.97 -4.35
CA LEU A 77 2.94 -3.18 -3.47
C LEU A 77 3.55 -1.81 -3.15
N LEU A 78 4.84 -1.72 -2.83
CA LEU A 78 5.52 -0.46 -2.56
C LEU A 78 5.62 0.42 -3.83
N THR A 79 5.80 -0.19 -5.00
CA THR A 79 5.72 0.52 -6.29
C THR A 79 4.31 1.04 -6.53
N MET A 80 3.27 0.28 -6.16
CA MET A 80 1.89 0.79 -6.24
C MET A 80 1.68 1.99 -5.29
N VAL A 81 2.24 1.95 -4.09
CA VAL A 81 2.18 3.07 -3.13
C VAL A 81 2.78 4.33 -3.74
N THR A 82 3.99 4.28 -4.27
CA THR A 82 4.64 5.46 -4.85
C THR A 82 3.95 5.95 -6.11
N ALA A 83 3.43 5.04 -6.95
CA ALA A 83 2.66 5.38 -8.14
C ALA A 83 1.29 6.04 -7.81
N ALA A 84 0.65 5.65 -6.72
CA ALA A 84 -0.66 6.18 -6.33
C ALA A 84 -0.57 7.53 -5.60
N ALA A 85 0.50 7.76 -4.84
CA ALA A 85 0.64 8.93 -3.97
C ALA A 85 0.43 10.31 -4.66
N PRO A 86 0.86 10.55 -5.91
CA PRO A 86 0.64 11.83 -6.59
C PRO A 86 -0.84 12.17 -6.81
N GLU A 87 -1.69 11.16 -7.00
CA GLU A 87 -3.12 11.30 -7.31
C GLU A 87 -3.98 11.50 -6.05
N LEU A 88 -3.46 11.18 -4.86
CA LEU A 88 -4.26 11.20 -3.63
C LEU A 88 -4.31 12.60 -3.00
N THR A 89 -5.51 13.17 -3.01
CA THR A 89 -5.85 14.43 -2.33
C THR A 89 -6.76 14.24 -1.13
N ASP A 90 -7.47 13.12 -1.04
CA ASP A 90 -8.32 12.77 0.08
C ASP A 90 -7.51 12.19 1.26
N GLY A 91 -7.68 12.77 2.45
CA GLY A 91 -6.92 12.38 3.64
C GLY A 91 -7.19 10.95 4.13
N GLU A 92 -8.37 10.37 3.86
CA GLU A 92 -8.64 8.96 4.17
C GLU A 92 -7.85 8.04 3.23
N ALA A 93 -7.81 8.37 1.94
CA ALA A 93 -7.00 7.65 0.97
C ALA A 93 -5.50 7.73 1.30
N GLN A 94 -4.99 8.91 1.61
CA GLN A 94 -3.58 9.10 2.00
C GLN A 94 -3.23 8.27 3.24
N PHE A 95 -4.08 8.31 4.27
CA PHE A 95 -3.88 7.50 5.48
C PHE A 95 -3.84 6.00 5.19
N ARG A 96 -4.77 5.47 4.38
CA ARG A 96 -4.79 4.05 4.02
C ARG A 96 -3.56 3.63 3.22
N LEU A 97 -3.05 4.51 2.36
CA LEU A 97 -1.85 4.24 1.58
C LEU A 97 -0.60 4.19 2.47
N LEU A 98 -0.46 5.12 3.41
CA LEU A 98 0.60 5.10 4.43
C LEU A 98 0.51 3.84 5.29
N ALA A 99 -0.69 3.48 5.74
CA ALA A 99 -0.91 2.26 6.51
C ALA A 99 -0.53 0.99 5.71
N ALA A 100 -0.77 0.97 4.39
CA ALA A 100 -0.36 -0.15 3.53
C ALA A 100 1.18 -0.30 3.52
N ALA A 101 1.92 0.79 3.29
CA ALA A 101 3.38 0.77 3.32
C ALA A 101 3.92 0.37 4.70
N GLY A 102 3.38 0.97 5.76
CA GLY A 102 3.75 0.64 7.15
C GLY A 102 3.50 -0.83 7.49
N THR A 103 2.37 -1.41 7.05
CA THR A 103 2.03 -2.82 7.33
C THR A 103 3.06 -3.79 6.75
N VAL A 104 3.61 -3.48 5.57
CA VAL A 104 4.65 -4.31 4.92
C VAL A 104 6.00 -4.11 5.59
N CYS A 105 6.34 -2.88 5.98
CA CYS A 105 7.66 -2.55 6.54
C CYS A 105 7.78 -2.75 8.06
N PHE A 106 6.68 -2.98 8.78
CA PHE A 106 6.70 -3.09 10.24
C PHE A 106 7.24 -4.45 10.72
N GLY A 107 7.80 -4.53 11.94
CA GLY A 107 8.25 -5.79 12.57
C GLY A 107 9.75 -6.07 12.49
N GLU A 108 10.23 -7.04 13.27
CA GLU A 108 11.67 -7.29 13.47
C GLU A 108 12.19 -8.51 12.72
N ASP A 109 11.34 -9.13 11.89
CA ASP A 109 11.71 -10.26 11.04
C ASP A 109 12.52 -9.81 9.80
N GLY A 110 13.29 -10.73 9.21
CA GLY A 110 14.14 -10.41 8.06
C GLY A 110 13.37 -9.93 6.82
N ALA A 111 12.12 -10.38 6.64
CA ALA A 111 11.28 -9.92 5.53
C ALA A 111 10.85 -8.46 5.73
N ALA A 112 10.60 -8.03 6.98
CA ALA A 112 10.35 -6.63 7.31
C ALA A 112 11.59 -5.75 7.10
N GLU A 113 12.79 -6.24 7.43
CA GLU A 113 14.05 -5.54 7.15
C GLU A 113 14.26 -5.34 5.64
N GLU A 114 14.15 -6.40 4.84
CA GLU A 114 14.24 -6.30 3.38
C GLU A 114 13.17 -5.38 2.80
N SER A 115 11.94 -5.42 3.33
CA SER A 115 10.86 -4.52 2.92
C SER A 115 11.19 -3.05 3.18
N ARG A 116 11.90 -2.72 4.26
CA ARG A 116 12.37 -1.35 4.53
C ARG A 116 13.41 -0.93 3.52
N ASP A 117 14.37 -1.79 3.18
CA ASP A 117 15.38 -1.51 2.17
C ASP A 117 14.75 -1.25 0.80
N LEU A 118 13.79 -2.08 0.40
CA LEU A 118 13.01 -1.87 -0.81
C LEU A 118 12.20 -0.57 -0.76
N ALA A 119 11.58 -0.25 0.37
CA ALA A 119 10.81 0.99 0.53
C ALA A 119 11.70 2.23 0.41
N ARG A 120 12.92 2.20 0.96
CA ARG A 120 13.92 3.25 0.76
C ARG A 120 14.33 3.37 -0.71
N ALA A 121 14.63 2.24 -1.37
CA ALA A 121 15.05 2.21 -2.77
C ALA A 121 13.95 2.70 -3.74
N LEU A 122 12.68 2.54 -3.38
CA LEU A 122 11.52 2.96 -4.16
C LEU A 122 10.99 4.36 -3.78
N ASP A 123 11.73 5.13 -2.96
CA ASP A 123 11.36 6.48 -2.51
C ASP A 123 10.03 6.57 -1.73
N VAL A 124 9.66 5.53 -1.00
CA VAL A 124 8.49 5.56 -0.10
C VAL A 124 8.69 6.61 1.01
N SER A 125 9.93 6.86 1.43
CA SER A 125 10.27 7.92 2.39
C SER A 125 9.80 9.30 1.92
N ALA A 126 9.95 9.62 0.63
CA ALA A 126 9.51 10.90 0.07
C ALA A 126 7.98 11.07 0.14
N VAL A 127 7.23 9.97 -0.02
CA VAL A 127 5.77 9.97 0.15
C VAL A 127 5.40 10.29 1.61
N ALA A 128 6.10 9.67 2.56
CA ALA A 128 5.87 9.93 3.98
C ALA A 128 6.24 11.38 4.36
N GLU A 129 7.38 11.89 3.91
CA GLU A 129 7.82 13.27 4.15
C GLU A 129 6.80 14.30 3.66
N LYS A 130 6.29 14.12 2.43
CA LYS A 130 5.25 14.99 1.85
C LYS A 130 4.03 15.11 2.75
N TRP A 131 3.63 14.04 3.41
CA TRP A 131 2.42 13.98 4.23
C TRP A 131 2.67 14.17 5.73
N ALA A 132 3.93 14.19 6.18
CA ALA A 132 4.29 14.38 7.58
C ALA A 132 3.86 15.75 8.14
N ALA A 133 3.72 16.77 7.28
CA ALA A 133 3.25 18.11 7.65
C ALA A 133 1.71 18.27 7.59
N VAL A 134 0.96 17.21 7.27
CA VAL A 134 -0.51 17.28 7.20
C VAL A 134 -1.11 17.26 8.61
N ASP A 135 -1.67 18.39 9.02
CA ASP A 135 -2.32 18.55 10.33
C ASP A 135 -3.78 18.10 10.35
N MET A 136 -4.48 18.17 9.20
CA MET A 136 -5.88 17.82 9.08
C MET A 136 -6.14 16.94 7.84
N PRO A 137 -6.59 15.68 8.01
CA PRO A 137 -6.81 14.99 9.29
C PRO A 137 -5.48 14.57 9.93
N SER A 138 -5.32 14.82 11.23
CA SER A 138 -4.06 14.63 11.98
C SER A 138 -3.48 13.21 11.94
N LYS A 139 -4.32 12.21 11.65
CA LYS A 139 -3.88 10.82 11.46
C LYS A 139 -2.96 10.64 10.25
N VAL A 140 -3.06 11.47 9.22
CA VAL A 140 -2.18 11.41 8.05
C VAL A 140 -0.77 11.78 8.45
N GLY A 141 -0.58 12.98 9.02
CA GLY A 141 0.74 13.42 9.48
C GLY A 141 1.35 12.51 10.55
N ARG A 142 0.54 11.99 11.49
CA ARG A 142 1.03 11.03 12.49
C ARG A 142 1.51 9.72 11.85
N CYS A 143 0.69 9.09 11.01
CA CYS A 143 1.03 7.83 10.35
C CYS A 143 2.26 7.99 9.43
N ALA A 144 2.38 9.13 8.75
CA ALA A 144 3.55 9.46 7.96
C ALA A 144 4.84 9.51 8.80
N ARG A 145 4.81 10.20 9.96
CA ARG A 145 5.97 10.25 10.87
C ARG A 145 6.32 8.89 11.47
N GLU A 146 5.32 8.07 11.79
CA GLU A 146 5.54 6.69 12.24
C GLU A 146 6.20 5.84 11.14
N LEU A 147 5.72 5.94 9.89
CA LEU A 147 6.34 5.26 8.75
C LEU A 147 7.80 5.71 8.56
N MET A 148 8.07 7.02 8.65
CA MET A 148 9.45 7.51 8.59
C MET A 148 10.33 6.94 9.70
N ALA A 149 9.80 6.75 10.91
CA ALA A 149 10.56 6.12 12.00
C ALA A 149 10.84 4.64 11.74
N VAL A 150 9.90 3.92 11.13
CA VAL A 150 10.08 2.50 10.72
C VAL A 150 11.09 2.36 9.57
N LEU A 151 11.23 3.38 8.72
CA LEU A 151 12.16 3.39 7.58
C LEU A 151 13.55 3.95 7.93
N ARG A 152 13.79 4.38 9.17
CA ARG A 152 15.14 4.74 9.63
C ARG A 152 15.94 3.48 9.91
#